data_AF-A0A3D2SQ24-F1
#
_entry.id   AF-A0A3D2SQ24-F1
#
_cell.length_a   1.000
_cell.length_b   1.000
_cell.length_c   1.000
_cell.angle_alpha   90.00
_cell.angle_beta   90.00
_cell.angle_gamma   90.00
#
_symmetry.space_group_name_H-M   'P 1'
#
loop_
_entity.id
_entity.type
_entity.pdbx_description
1 polymer ?
#
loop_
_entity_poly.entity_id
_entity_poly.type
_entity_poly.pdbx_seq_one_letter_code
_entity_poly.pdbx_strand_id
1 'polypeptide(L)'
;VKGYSLTIPIVQPEFAPQSTVLDETYKIAITRFDQRIRVGGMAELSGFNLGLNQDRRATLEMVTNDLFPGGDMAQASFWTGLRPMTPDSTPIIGATRFSNLFLNTGHGTLGWTMACGSGKLISDLVLNHQPEISTEGLSIQRYSHAA
;
A
#
# COMPACT_ATOMS: atom_id res chain seq x y z
N VAL A 1 8.72 5.44 0.55
CA VAL A 1 9.07 4.36 -0.41
C VAL A 1 8.18 4.46 -1.63
N LYS A 2 8.74 4.47 -2.83
CA LYS A 2 7.95 4.53 -4.06
C LYS A 2 7.47 3.13 -4.46
N GLY A 3 6.23 3.04 -4.93
CA GLY A 3 5.64 1.83 -5.50
C GLY A 3 5.02 2.09 -6.85
N TYR A 4 4.95 1.07 -7.70
CA TYR A 4 4.42 1.17 -9.06
C TYR A 4 3.10 0.43 -9.19
N SER A 5 2.27 0.88 -10.11
CA SER A 5 0.98 0.24 -10.38
C SER A 5 0.58 0.34 -11.85
N LEU A 6 0.02 -0.75 -12.36
CA LEU A 6 -0.71 -0.79 -13.63
C LEU A 6 -2.19 -0.98 -13.36
N THR A 7 -3.02 -0.26 -14.12
CA THR A 7 -4.47 -0.49 -14.17
C THR A 7 -4.85 -0.80 -15.60
N ILE A 8 -5.36 -2.01 -15.83
CA ILE A 8 -5.53 -2.60 -17.16
C ILE A 8 -7.01 -2.91 -17.36
N PRO A 9 -7.69 -2.37 -18.38
CA PRO A 9 -9.07 -2.76 -18.70
C PRO A 9 -9.16 -4.24 -19.03
N ILE A 10 -10.24 -4.91 -18.60
CA ILE A 10 -10.48 -6.33 -18.93
C ILE A 10 -11.22 -6.42 -20.26
N VAL A 11 -10.71 -7.25 -21.17
CA VAL A 11 -11.35 -7.55 -22.47
C VAL A 11 -11.77 -9.01 -22.61
N GLN A 12 -11.09 -9.93 -21.91
CA GLN A 12 -11.45 -11.36 -21.85
C GLN A 12 -11.59 -11.78 -20.37
N PRO A 13 -12.78 -11.62 -19.76
CA PRO A 13 -13.01 -11.86 -18.34
C PRO A 13 -12.63 -13.26 -17.82
N GLU A 14 -12.66 -14.27 -18.68
CA GLU A 14 -12.29 -15.66 -18.41
C GLU A 14 -10.78 -15.85 -18.18
N PHE A 15 -9.94 -14.94 -18.69
CA PHE A 15 -8.48 -14.91 -18.50
C PHE A 15 -8.03 -13.83 -17.51
N ALA A 16 -8.97 -13.22 -16.79
CA ALA A 16 -8.68 -12.24 -15.74
C ALA A 16 -8.71 -12.93 -14.35
N PRO A 17 -7.97 -12.41 -13.36
CA PRO A 17 -7.99 -12.98 -12.02
C PRO A 17 -9.39 -12.89 -11.40
N GLN A 18 -9.82 -13.97 -10.73
CA GLN A 18 -11.07 -13.98 -9.97
C GLN A 18 -10.87 -13.53 -8.51
N SER A 19 -9.65 -13.68 -7.99
CA SER A 19 -9.23 -13.25 -6.66
C SER A 19 -7.86 -12.59 -6.71
N THR A 20 -7.42 -12.01 -5.60
CA THR A 20 -6.06 -11.50 -5.48
C THR A 20 -5.04 -12.64 -5.55
N VAL A 21 -3.99 -12.44 -6.34
CA VAL A 21 -2.82 -13.32 -6.44
C VAL A 21 -1.57 -12.53 -6.10
N LEU A 22 -0.66 -13.15 -5.35
CA LEU A 22 0.67 -12.62 -5.06
C LEU A 22 1.70 -13.47 -5.78
N ASP A 23 2.43 -12.85 -6.71
CA ASP A 23 3.65 -13.41 -7.27
C ASP A 23 4.80 -13.14 -6.29
N GLU A 24 5.27 -14.20 -5.63
CA GLU A 24 6.36 -14.08 -4.65
C GLU A 24 7.73 -13.89 -5.27
N THR A 25 7.93 -14.29 -6.52
CA THR A 25 9.21 -14.16 -7.24
C THR A 25 9.49 -12.70 -7.53
N TYR A 26 8.49 -11.99 -8.07
CA TYR A 26 8.61 -10.58 -8.46
C TYR A 26 8.04 -9.61 -7.43
N LYS A 27 7.41 -10.12 -6.36
CA LYS A 27 6.76 -9.34 -5.29
C LYS A 27 5.68 -8.41 -5.86
N ILE A 28 4.81 -8.99 -6.68
CA ILE A 28 3.70 -8.30 -7.37
C ILE A 28 2.36 -8.85 -6.86
N ALA A 29 1.42 -7.96 -6.58
CA ALA A 29 0.03 -8.27 -6.30
C ALA A 29 -0.83 -7.98 -7.54
N ILE A 30 -1.65 -8.93 -7.94
CA ILE A 30 -2.59 -8.82 -9.05
C ILE A 30 -4.00 -9.02 -8.49
N THR A 31 -4.88 -8.04 -8.68
CA THR A 31 -6.26 -8.06 -8.19
C THR A 31 -7.20 -7.57 -9.26
N ARG A 32 -8.34 -8.23 -9.44
CA ARG A 32 -9.45 -7.68 -10.23
C ARG A 32 -10.27 -6.70 -9.38
N PHE A 33 -10.56 -5.54 -9.97
CA PHE A 33 -11.56 -4.60 -9.49
C PHE A 33 -12.57 -4.37 -10.61
N ASP A 34 -13.79 -4.85 -10.46
CA ASP A 34 -14.84 -4.74 -11.49
C ASP A 34 -14.33 -5.21 -12.88
N GLN A 35 -14.27 -4.29 -13.85
CA GLN A 35 -13.85 -4.52 -15.23
C GLN A 35 -12.39 -4.12 -15.50
N ARG A 36 -11.53 -4.15 -14.48
CA ARG A 36 -10.11 -3.83 -14.58
C ARG A 36 -9.25 -4.72 -13.70
N ILE A 37 -8.02 -4.96 -14.13
CA ILE A 37 -6.96 -5.59 -13.35
C ILE A 37 -6.09 -4.47 -12.75
N ARG A 38 -5.88 -4.51 -11.44
CA ARG A 38 -4.88 -3.70 -10.75
C ARG A 38 -3.69 -4.59 -10.44
N VAL A 39 -2.55 -4.16 -10.92
CA VAL A 39 -1.26 -4.77 -10.65
C VAL A 39 -0.48 -3.78 -9.82
N GLY A 40 -0.01 -4.17 -8.65
CA GLY A 40 0.76 -3.33 -7.76
C GLY A 40 1.98 -4.08 -7.27
N GLY A 41 3.13 -3.43 -7.21
CA GLY A 41 4.34 -4.12 -6.78
C GLY A 41 5.55 -3.22 -6.75
N MET A 42 6.67 -3.85 -6.42
CA MET A 42 8.00 -3.24 -6.37
C MET A 42 8.12 -2.12 -5.31
N ALA A 43 9.29 -2.05 -4.70
CA ALA A 43 9.64 -1.01 -3.74
C ALA A 43 10.91 -0.32 -4.24
N GLU A 44 10.87 1.00 -4.30
CA GLU A 44 12.02 1.81 -4.72
C GLU A 44 12.31 2.89 -3.68
N LEU A 45 13.57 2.97 -3.26
CA LEU A 45 14.08 4.01 -2.37
C LEU A 45 14.66 5.15 -3.22
N SER A 46 13.81 6.08 -3.64
CA SER A 46 14.20 7.22 -4.49
C SER A 46 13.66 8.56 -4.00
N GLY A 47 13.51 8.69 -2.68
CA GLY A 47 12.99 9.90 -2.05
C GLY A 47 11.54 10.20 -2.49
N PHE A 48 11.30 11.44 -2.91
CA PHE A 48 10.00 11.93 -3.39
C PHE A 48 9.88 11.96 -4.92
N ASN A 49 10.79 11.28 -5.63
CA ASN A 49 10.76 11.22 -7.09
C ASN A 49 9.52 10.45 -7.58
N LEU A 50 8.67 11.08 -8.39
CA LEU A 50 7.46 10.50 -9.00
C LEU A 50 7.66 10.04 -10.45
N GLY A 51 8.91 10.02 -10.92
CA GLY A 51 9.28 9.53 -12.24
C GLY A 51 8.88 8.06 -12.43
N LEU A 52 8.32 7.78 -13.61
CA LEU A 52 7.88 6.46 -14.02
C LEU A 52 9.02 5.73 -14.72
N ASN A 53 9.50 4.66 -14.09
CA ASN A 53 10.55 3.81 -14.65
C ASN A 53 9.92 2.77 -15.59
N GLN A 54 10.31 2.78 -16.87
CA GLN A 54 9.77 1.88 -17.88
C GLN A 54 10.19 0.43 -17.70
N ASP A 55 11.35 0.15 -17.10
CA ASP A 55 11.77 -1.22 -16.77
C ASP A 55 10.83 -1.83 -15.72
N ARG A 56 10.36 -1.00 -14.77
CA ARG A 56 9.37 -1.42 -13.76
C ARG A 56 8.03 -1.72 -14.41
N ARG A 57 7.61 -0.91 -15.38
CA ARG A 57 6.42 -1.18 -16.20
C ARG A 57 6.56 -2.52 -16.91
N ALA A 58 7.64 -2.73 -17.66
CA ALA A 58 7.88 -3.94 -18.44
C ALA A 58 7.77 -5.23 -17.59
N THR A 59 8.33 -5.23 -16.37
CA THR A 59 8.21 -6.38 -15.47
C THR A 59 6.77 -6.59 -14.97
N LEU A 60 6.01 -5.53 -14.67
CA LEU A 60 4.59 -5.67 -14.29
C LEU A 60 3.76 -6.20 -15.47
N GLU A 61 4.03 -5.75 -16.70
CA GLU A 61 3.36 -6.23 -17.92
C GLU A 61 3.68 -7.71 -18.19
N MET A 62 4.94 -8.10 -18.11
CA MET A 62 5.39 -9.50 -18.25
C MET A 62 4.61 -10.42 -17.31
N VAL A 63 4.69 -10.17 -16.00
CA VAL A 63 4.06 -11.04 -14.98
C VAL A 63 2.55 -11.08 -15.15
N THR A 64 1.92 -9.95 -15.52
CA THR A 64 0.47 -9.92 -15.73
C THR A 64 0.06 -10.69 -16.97
N ASN A 65 0.77 -10.55 -18.09
CA ASN A 65 0.46 -11.26 -19.32
C ASN A 65 0.71 -12.77 -19.18
N ASP A 66 1.75 -13.16 -18.45
CA ASP A 66 2.09 -14.58 -18.22
C ASP A 66 1.02 -15.29 -17.37
N LEU A 67 0.45 -14.61 -16.38
CA LEU A 67 -0.52 -15.20 -15.45
C LEU A 67 -1.98 -14.98 -15.88
N PHE A 68 -2.30 -13.80 -16.43
CA PHE A 68 -3.67 -13.34 -16.69
C PHE A 68 -3.76 -12.53 -17.99
N PRO A 69 -3.72 -13.17 -19.18
CA PRO A 69 -3.67 -12.51 -20.48
C PRO A 69 -5.00 -11.84 -20.91
N GLY A 70 -5.99 -11.72 -20.03
CA GLY A 70 -7.32 -11.17 -20.35
C GLY A 70 -7.45 -9.65 -20.38
N GLY A 71 -6.36 -8.91 -20.13
CA GLY A 71 -6.36 -7.44 -20.08
C GLY A 71 -5.90 -6.77 -21.38
N ASP A 72 -6.40 -5.57 -21.66
CA ASP A 72 -5.93 -4.71 -22.75
C ASP A 72 -4.73 -3.88 -22.29
N MET A 73 -3.52 -4.38 -22.56
CA MET A 73 -2.28 -3.73 -22.14
C MET A 73 -2.02 -2.40 -22.88
N ALA A 74 -2.53 -2.24 -24.10
CA ALA A 74 -2.37 -1.00 -24.86
C ALA A 74 -3.11 0.17 -24.18
N GLN A 75 -4.19 -0.13 -23.45
CA GLN A 75 -4.96 0.83 -22.65
C GLN A 75 -4.55 0.83 -21.16
N ALA A 76 -3.43 0.20 -20.80
CA ALA A 76 -2.97 0.17 -19.42
C ALA A 76 -2.49 1.55 -18.94
N SER A 77 -3.00 1.97 -17.79
CA SER A 77 -2.55 3.17 -17.09
C SER A 77 -1.43 2.82 -16.12
N PHE A 78 -0.24 3.36 -16.36
CA PHE A 78 0.93 3.22 -15.50
C PHE A 78 1.11 4.44 -14.59
N TRP A 79 1.20 4.20 -13.29
CA TRP A 79 1.34 5.27 -12.30
C TRP A 79 2.16 4.81 -11.09
N THR A 80 2.56 5.78 -10.26
CA THR A 80 3.34 5.53 -9.06
C THR A 80 2.77 6.29 -7.88
N GLY A 81 3.04 5.79 -6.67
CA GLY A 81 2.66 6.43 -5.42
C GLY A 81 3.77 6.31 -4.38
N LEU A 82 3.84 7.28 -3.47
CA LEU A 82 4.75 7.26 -2.34
C LEU A 82 4.03 6.72 -1.10
N ARG A 83 4.60 5.67 -0.51
CA ARG A 83 4.09 5.02 0.69
C ARG A 83 4.77 5.64 1.92
N PRO A 84 4.01 6.21 2.87
CA PRO A 84 4.54 6.58 4.17
C PRO A 84 4.82 5.30 4.94
N MET A 85 6.10 4.98 5.15
CA MET A 85 6.55 3.74 5.78
C MET A 85 7.41 4.08 6.99
N THR A 86 7.28 3.25 8.02
CA THR A 86 8.19 3.25 9.15
C THR A 86 9.30 2.21 8.95
N PRO A 87 10.45 2.35 9.62
CA PRO A 87 11.54 1.35 9.54
C PRO A 87 11.15 -0.05 10.01
N ASP A 88 10.19 -0.14 10.94
CA ASP A 88 9.70 -1.39 11.54
C ASP A 88 8.37 -1.88 10.93
N SER A 89 7.86 -1.22 9.87
CA SER A 89 6.56 -1.47 9.22
C SER A 89 5.30 -1.26 10.09
N THR A 90 5.43 -1.07 11.40
CA THR A 90 4.31 -0.77 12.30
C THR A 90 3.85 0.68 12.12
N PRO A 91 2.55 0.98 11.94
CA PRO A 91 2.10 2.36 11.81
C PRO A 91 2.39 3.19 13.08
N ILE A 92 2.43 4.50 12.93
CA ILE A 92 2.51 5.46 14.03
C ILE A 92 1.11 5.99 14.28
N ILE A 93 0.52 5.59 15.41
CA ILE A 93 -0.82 5.97 15.85
C ILE A 93 -0.77 6.41 17.31
N GLY A 94 -1.16 7.66 17.59
CA GLY A 94 -1.28 8.16 18.96
C GLY A 94 -0.85 9.61 19.16
N ALA A 95 -0.82 10.02 20.43
CA ALA A 95 -0.46 11.38 20.82
C ALA A 95 1.03 11.67 20.56
N THR A 96 1.34 12.96 20.41
CA THR A 96 2.71 13.46 20.35
C THR A 96 3.10 14.13 21.67
N ARG A 97 4.29 14.75 21.73
CA ARG A 97 4.68 15.61 22.86
C ARG A 97 3.80 16.86 23.02
N PHE A 98 3.07 17.25 21.97
CA PHE A 98 2.16 18.39 22.01
C PHE A 98 0.76 17.90 22.37
N SER A 99 0.14 18.52 23.37
CA SER A 99 -1.12 18.07 23.98
C SER A 99 -2.32 18.06 23.03
N ASN A 100 -2.24 18.73 21.89
CA ASN A 100 -3.30 18.87 20.89
C ASN A 100 -2.90 18.33 19.50
N LEU A 101 -1.86 17.50 19.41
CA LEU A 101 -1.42 16.89 18.15
C LEU A 101 -1.31 15.38 18.27
N PHE A 102 -1.98 14.70 17.35
CA PHE A 102 -2.04 13.25 17.21
C PHE A 102 -1.55 12.83 15.82
N LEU A 103 -1.00 11.62 15.72
CA LEU A 103 -0.54 11.03 14.47
C LEU A 103 -1.35 9.78 14.15
N ASN A 104 -1.60 9.58 12.86
CA ASN A 104 -2.13 8.35 12.28
C ASN A 104 -1.53 8.18 10.88
N THR A 105 -0.32 7.63 10.82
CA THR A 105 0.49 7.58 9.59
C THR A 105 1.40 6.35 9.56
N GLY A 106 2.17 6.19 8.49
CA GLY A 106 3.22 5.17 8.41
C GLY A 106 2.73 3.76 8.04
N HIS A 107 1.49 3.60 7.59
CA HIS A 107 0.87 2.30 7.28
C HIS A 107 1.48 1.54 6.09
N GLY A 108 2.40 2.16 5.36
CA GLY A 108 3.11 1.54 4.25
C GLY A 108 2.22 0.97 3.16
N THR A 109 2.42 -0.30 2.83
CA THR A 109 1.64 -1.03 1.81
C THR A 109 0.27 -1.48 2.32
N LEU A 110 0.03 -1.45 3.63
CA LEU A 110 -1.15 -1.99 4.29
C LEU A 110 -2.15 -0.91 4.74
N GLY A 111 -2.01 0.32 4.22
CA GLY A 111 -2.88 1.45 4.57
C GLY A 111 -4.38 1.15 4.41
N TRP A 112 -4.78 0.52 3.29
CA TRP A 112 -6.18 0.14 3.07
C TRP A 112 -6.66 -0.90 4.08
N THR A 113 -5.85 -1.93 4.33
CA THR A 113 -6.16 -3.01 5.29
C THR A 113 -6.36 -2.47 6.70
N MET A 114 -5.52 -1.50 7.12
CA MET A 114 -5.50 -1.00 8.49
C MET A 114 -6.37 0.26 8.70
N ALA A 115 -6.97 0.82 7.65
CA ALA A 115 -7.61 2.14 7.69
C ALA A 115 -8.70 2.25 8.76
N CYS A 116 -9.68 1.36 8.76
CA CYS A 116 -10.82 1.41 9.69
C CYS A 116 -10.39 1.23 11.14
N GLY A 117 -9.54 0.24 11.42
CA GLY A 117 -9.02 -0.01 12.76
C GLY A 117 -8.19 1.16 13.28
N SER A 118 -7.34 1.73 12.43
CA SER A 118 -6.52 2.91 12.78
C SER A 118 -7.39 4.14 13.03
N GLY A 119 -8.44 4.34 12.23
CA GLY A 119 -9.41 5.43 12.38
C GLY A 119 -10.21 5.34 13.68
N LYS A 120 -10.68 4.14 14.03
CA LYS A 120 -11.35 3.90 15.32
C LYS A 120 -10.41 4.14 16.49
N LEU A 121 -9.21 3.55 16.44
CA LEU A 121 -8.19 3.70 17.49
C LEU A 121 -7.85 5.17 17.74
N ILE A 122 -7.52 5.93 16.69
CA ILE A 122 -7.17 7.34 16.87
C ILE A 122 -8.34 8.18 17.38
N SER A 123 -9.58 7.85 16.98
CA SER A 123 -10.78 8.51 17.51
C SER A 123 -10.94 8.28 19.00
N ASP A 124 -10.74 7.05 19.48
CA ASP A 124 -10.82 6.74 20.91
C ASP A 124 -9.76 7.54 21.70
N LEU A 125 -8.53 7.61 21.18
CA LEU A 125 -7.44 8.37 21.80
C LEU A 125 -7.72 9.87 21.86
N VAL A 126 -8.26 10.45 20.79
CA VAL A 126 -8.59 11.89 20.72
C VAL A 126 -9.75 12.24 21.66
N LEU A 127 -10.75 11.36 21.79
CA LEU A 127 -11.92 11.55 22.65
C LEU A 127 -11.71 11.07 24.09
N ASN A 128 -10.51 10.58 24.44
CA ASN A 128 -10.19 10.00 25.74
C ASN A 128 -11.11 8.82 26.12
N HIS A 129 -11.47 8.00 25.14
CA HIS A 129 -12.14 6.72 25.33
C HIS A 129 -11.12 5.59 25.47
N GLN A 130 -11.52 4.50 26.14
CA GLN A 130 -10.69 3.30 26.23
C GLN A 130 -10.64 2.59 24.88
N PRO A 131 -9.45 2.38 24.28
CA PRO A 131 -9.32 1.63 23.03
C PRO A 131 -9.67 0.16 23.17
N GLU A 132 -10.15 -0.45 22.08
CA GLU A 132 -10.49 -1.88 22.02
C GLU A 132 -9.24 -2.79 21.87
N ILE A 133 -8.10 -2.22 21.49
CA ILE A 133 -6.83 -2.93 21.31
C ILE A 133 -5.71 -2.22 22.08
N SER A 134 -4.63 -2.94 22.38
CA SER A 134 -3.43 -2.35 22.98
C SER A 134 -2.84 -1.28 22.05
N THR A 135 -2.43 -0.15 22.66
CA THR A 135 -1.70 0.93 21.98
C THR A 135 -0.18 0.75 22.04
N GLU A 136 0.29 -0.29 22.72
CA GLU A 136 1.71 -0.58 22.90
C GLU A 136 2.42 -0.70 21.53
N GLY A 137 3.56 -0.04 21.38
CA GLY A 137 4.32 -0.05 20.13
C GLY A 137 3.72 0.79 18.99
N LEU A 138 2.57 1.43 19.15
CA LEU A 138 1.98 2.29 18.10
C LEU A 138 2.40 3.76 18.21
N SER A 139 2.83 4.20 19.38
CA SER A 139 3.29 5.58 19.60
C SER A 139 4.60 5.88 18.89
N ILE A 140 4.77 7.13 18.42
CA ILE A 140 6.04 7.66 17.90
C ILE A 140 7.18 7.53 18.93
N GLN A 141 6.83 7.48 20.22
CA GLN A 141 7.79 7.40 21.32
C GLN A 141 8.63 6.11 21.28
N ARG A 142 8.21 5.07 20.56
CA ARG A 142 8.99 3.83 20.44
C ARG A 142 10.38 4.02 19.82
N TYR A 143 10.59 5.11 19.08
CA TYR A 143 11.91 5.46 18.52
C TYR A 143 12.77 6.30 19.45
N SER A 144 12.24 6.76 20.59
CA SER A 144 12.96 7.64 21.54
C SER A 144 14.02 6.91 22.35
N HIS A 145 14.10 5.58 22.25
CA HIS A 145 15.09 4.75 22.94
C HIS A 145 16.24 4.29 22.03
N ALA A 146 16.28 4.78 20.79
CA ALA A 146 17.44 4.64 19.90
C ALA A 146 18.34 5.88 20.03
N ALA A 147 19.04 5.98 21.16
CA ALA A 147 20.14 6.91 21.36
C ALA A 147 21.28 6.18 22.08
#